data_AF-A0A953DX94-F1
#
_entry.id   AF-A0A953DX94-F1
#
_cell.length_a   1.000
_cell.length_b   1.000
_cell.length_c   1.000
_cell.angle_alpha   90.00
_cell.angle_beta   90.00
_cell.angle_gamma   90.00
#
_symmetry.space_group_name_H-M   'P 1'
#
loop_
_entity.id
_entity.type
_entity.pdbx_description
1 polymer ?
#
loop_
_entity_poly.entity_id
_entity_poly.type
_entity_poly.pdbx_seq_one_letter_code
_entity_poly.pdbx_strand_id
1 'polypeptide(L)'
;MNFRLKIWRQPHRQSPGKLVDYQVNDVSPNTSFLEMLDILNENLVTRGEEPIAFESDCREGICGTCSLTINGQAHGPDHPGAACELYMRKFPDGATITVEPFRV
;
A
#
# COMPACT_ATOMS: atom_id res chain seq x y z
N MET A 1 -10.84 6.03 9.21
CA MET A 1 -10.90 6.34 7.76
C MET A 1 -11.05 5.03 7.01
N ASN A 2 -11.78 5.05 5.91
CA ASN A 2 -12.15 3.88 5.11
C ASN A 2 -11.59 4.07 3.69
N PHE A 3 -11.02 3.02 3.13
CA PHE A 3 -10.37 3.08 1.83
C PHE A 3 -10.71 1.86 0.98
N ARG A 4 -10.90 2.09 -0.31
CA ARG A 4 -10.89 1.04 -1.32
C ARG A 4 -9.50 0.98 -1.93
N LEU A 5 -8.82 -0.15 -1.82
CA LEU A 5 -7.50 -0.32 -2.41
C LEU A 5 -7.62 -1.14 -3.69
N LYS A 6 -6.91 -0.72 -4.74
CA LYS A 6 -6.69 -1.49 -5.96
C LYS A 6 -5.22 -1.86 -6.01
N ILE A 7 -4.90 -3.09 -5.63
CA ILE A 7 -3.50 -3.50 -5.46
C ILE A 7 -3.13 -4.49 -6.55
N TRP A 8 -1.97 -4.26 -7.18
CA TRP A 8 -1.40 -5.19 -8.13
C TRP A 8 -1.02 -6.51 -7.46
N ARG A 9 -1.52 -7.61 -8.02
CA ARG A 9 -1.23 -8.98 -7.59
C ARG A 9 -0.67 -9.77 -8.76
N GLN A 10 0.46 -10.45 -8.52
CA GLN A 10 1.08 -11.36 -9.47
C GLN A 10 1.72 -12.51 -8.69
N PRO A 11 1.17 -13.74 -8.77
CA PRO A 11 1.67 -14.86 -7.97
C PRO A 11 3.12 -15.28 -8.30
N HIS A 12 3.52 -15.15 -9.56
CA HIS A 12 4.88 -15.48 -10.02
C HIS A 12 5.18 -14.81 -11.37
N ARG A 13 6.46 -14.81 -11.77
CA ARG A 13 6.99 -14.20 -13.00
C ARG A 13 6.35 -14.63 -14.32
N GLN A 14 5.64 -15.76 -14.34
CA GLN A 14 5.01 -16.31 -15.55
C GLN A 14 3.50 -16.06 -15.58
N SER A 15 2.91 -15.58 -14.48
CA SER A 15 1.50 -15.24 -14.41
C SER A 15 1.27 -13.80 -14.86
N PRO A 16 0.19 -13.49 -15.59
CA PRO A 16 -0.23 -12.11 -15.79
C PRO A 16 -0.61 -11.50 -14.44
N GLY A 17 -0.16 -10.28 -14.18
CA GLY A 17 -0.61 -9.54 -13.01
C GLY A 17 -1.97 -8.89 -13.25
N LYS A 18 -2.65 -8.55 -12.15
CA LYS A 18 -3.94 -7.87 -12.18
C LYS A 18 -4.12 -6.98 -10.97
N LEU A 19 -4.95 -5.95 -11.09
CA LEU A 19 -5.43 -5.20 -9.94
C LEU A 19 -6.52 -6.01 -9.22
N VAL A 20 -6.43 -6.10 -7.91
CA VAL A 20 -7.42 -6.72 -7.03
C VAL A 20 -7.94 -5.66 -6.06
N ASP A 21 -9.26 -5.63 -5.88
CA ASP A 21 -9.94 -4.71 -4.98
C ASP A 21 -9.92 -5.25 -3.54
N TYR A 22 -9.58 -4.39 -2.59
CA TYR A 22 -9.67 -4.63 -1.16
C TYR A 22 -10.38 -3.47 -0.46
N GLN A 23 -11.03 -3.76 0.66
CA GLN A 23 -11.62 -2.76 1.53
C GLN A 23 -10.87 -2.77 2.86
N VAL A 24 -10.45 -1.59 3.33
CA VAL A 24 -9.85 -1.40 4.65
C VAL A 24 -10.62 -0.31 5.36
N ASN A 25 -11.12 -0.62 6.55
CA ASN A 25 -11.97 0.27 7.33
C ASN A 25 -11.28 0.65 8.64
N ASP A 26 -11.78 1.70 9.28
CA ASP A 26 -11.35 2.12 10.63
C ASP A 26 -9.85 2.45 10.77
N VAL A 27 -9.20 2.88 9.69
CA VAL A 27 -7.79 3.28 9.66
C VAL A 27 -7.61 4.65 10.31
N SER A 28 -6.64 4.79 11.22
CA SER A 28 -6.34 6.09 11.84
C SER A 28 -5.72 7.05 10.82
N PRO A 29 -6.04 8.36 10.86
CA PRO A 29 -5.35 9.37 10.04
C PRO A 29 -3.84 9.45 10.29
N ASN A 30 -3.36 8.94 11.43
CA ASN A 30 -1.95 8.89 11.79
C ASN A 30 -1.27 7.56 11.44
N THR A 31 -1.99 6.61 10.86
CA THR A 31 -1.41 5.40 10.28
C THR A 31 -0.61 5.80 9.03
N SER A 32 0.59 5.26 8.87
CA SER A 32 1.37 5.34 7.64
C SER A 32 0.79 4.43 6.56
N PHE A 33 1.21 4.63 5.32
CA PHE A 33 0.74 3.82 4.20
C PHE A 33 1.13 2.34 4.36
N LEU A 34 2.34 2.06 4.84
CA LEU A 34 2.79 0.68 5.05
C LEU A 34 2.07 0.02 6.22
N GLU A 35 1.81 0.73 7.32
CA GLU A 35 0.99 0.19 8.41
C GLU A 35 -0.45 -0.10 7.95
N MET A 36 -1.00 0.70 7.03
CA MET A 36 -2.31 0.41 6.43
C MET A 36 -2.27 -0.89 5.60
N LEU A 37 -1.17 -1.16 4.90
CA LEU A 37 -0.96 -2.44 4.22
C LEU A 37 -0.76 -3.60 5.20
N ASP A 38 -0.11 -3.38 6.35
CA ASP A 38 0.02 -4.39 7.40
C ASP A 38 -1.36 -4.77 7.98
N ILE A 39 -2.21 -3.78 8.28
CA ILE A 39 -3.60 -4.01 8.72
C ILE A 39 -4.37 -4.85 7.69
N LEU A 40 -4.21 -4.56 6.39
CA LEU A 40 -4.81 -5.37 5.35
C LEU A 40 -4.25 -6.80 5.34
N ASN A 41 -2.93 -6.96 5.49
CA ASN A 41 -2.29 -8.26 5.53
C ASN A 41 -2.76 -9.11 6.72
N GLU A 42 -2.90 -8.54 7.92
CA GLU A 42 -3.44 -9.22 9.09
C GLU A 42 -4.87 -9.73 8.84
N ASN A 43 -5.70 -8.91 8.18
CA ASN A 43 -7.05 -9.29 7.79
C ASN A 43 -7.06 -10.42 6.75
N LEU A 44 -6.17 -10.39 5.76
CA LEU A 44 -6.04 -11.45 4.75
C LEU A 44 -5.61 -12.77 5.40
N VAL A 45 -4.59 -12.73 6.26
CA VAL A 45 -4.08 -13.91 6.96
C VAL A 45 -5.17 -14.53 7.84
N THR A 46 -5.96 -13.72 8.54
CA THR A 46 -7.08 -14.20 9.37
C THR A 46 -8.16 -14.92 8.53
N ARG A 47 -8.33 -14.54 7.26
CA ARG A 47 -9.24 -15.21 6.31
C ARG A 47 -8.59 -16.39 5.58
N GLY A 48 -7.33 -16.71 5.86
CA GLY A 48 -6.57 -17.74 5.16
C GLY A 48 -6.18 -17.35 3.73
N GLU A 49 -6.18 -16.05 3.41
CA GLU A 49 -5.77 -15.50 2.13
C GLU A 49 -4.28 -15.13 2.14
N GLU A 50 -3.68 -15.09 0.95
CA GLU A 50 -2.28 -14.72 0.78
C GLU A 50 -2.07 -13.22 1.03
N PRO A 51 -1.10 -12.82 1.88
CA PRO A 51 -0.81 -11.42 2.14
C PRO A 51 -0.20 -10.71 0.92
N ILE A 52 -0.17 -9.40 1.01
CA ILE A 52 0.44 -8.47 0.07
C ILE A 52 1.93 -8.36 0.35
N ALA A 53 2.71 -8.84 -0.61
CA ALA A 53 4.15 -8.70 -0.63
C ALA A 53 4.51 -7.27 -1.07
N PHE A 54 5.27 -6.59 -0.23
CA PHE A 54 5.93 -5.33 -0.52
C PHE A 54 7.22 -5.27 0.28
N GLU A 55 8.22 -4.54 -0.22
CA GLU A 55 9.48 -4.39 0.48
C GLU A 55 9.35 -3.33 1.59
N SER A 56 9.89 -3.64 2.76
CA SER A 56 9.92 -2.75 3.92
C SER A 56 11.15 -3.07 4.76
N ASP A 57 11.78 -2.05 5.31
CA ASP A 57 12.90 -2.19 6.25
C ASP A 57 12.81 -1.10 7.34
N CYS A 58 13.55 0.01 7.24
CA CYS A 58 13.70 0.96 8.35
C CYS A 58 12.42 1.70 8.77
N ARG A 59 11.45 1.90 7.87
CA ARG A 59 10.20 2.67 8.10
C ARG A 59 10.38 4.11 8.59
N GLU A 60 11.53 4.71 8.26
CA GLU A 60 11.92 6.06 8.69
C GLU A 60 12.40 6.92 7.51
N GLY A 61 12.08 6.54 6.28
CA GLY A 61 12.46 7.30 5.08
C GLY A 61 13.93 7.21 4.65
N ILE A 62 14.74 6.34 5.27
CA ILE A 62 16.20 6.33 5.11
C ILE A 62 16.70 5.28 4.09
N CYS A 63 16.23 4.03 4.18
CA CYS A 63 16.86 2.90 3.47
C CYS A 63 16.57 2.81 1.96
N GLY A 64 15.49 3.44 1.47
CA GLY A 64 15.06 3.35 0.06
C GLY A 64 14.28 2.08 -0.31
N THR A 65 14.05 1.16 0.63
CA THR A 65 13.42 -0.17 0.38
C THR A 65 11.93 -0.09 0.03
N CYS A 66 11.18 0.84 0.62
CA CYS A 66 9.71 0.88 0.51
C CYS A 66 9.16 1.49 -0.81
N SER A 67 9.78 1.17 -1.94
CA SER A 67 9.42 1.76 -3.24
C SER A 67 8.09 1.21 -3.76
N LEU A 68 7.10 2.09 -3.90
CA LEU A 68 5.76 1.80 -4.45
C LEU A 68 5.30 2.93 -5.36
N THR A 69 4.49 2.59 -6.37
CA THR A 69 3.73 3.58 -7.14
C THR A 69 2.32 3.66 -6.58
N ILE A 70 1.95 4.82 -6.05
CA ILE A 70 0.67 5.06 -5.36
C ILE A 70 -0.10 6.13 -6.14
N ASN A 71 -1.29 5.77 -6.65
CA ASN A 71 -2.08 6.61 -7.56
C ASN A 71 -1.28 7.14 -8.76
N GLY A 72 -0.41 6.30 -9.34
CA GLY A 72 0.43 6.66 -10.48
C GLY A 72 1.64 7.55 -10.15
N GLN A 73 1.84 7.91 -8.88
CA GLN A 73 2.97 8.72 -8.41
C GLN A 73 3.96 7.86 -7.64
N ALA A 74 5.26 8.02 -7.91
CA ALA A 74 6.32 7.40 -7.12
C ALA A 74 6.21 7.86 -5.66
N HIS A 75 6.09 6.91 -4.73
CA HIS A 75 5.88 7.14 -3.28
C HIS A 75 4.60 7.91 -2.90
N GLY A 76 3.71 8.18 -3.87
CA GLY A 76 2.44 8.85 -3.62
C GLY A 76 2.55 10.39 -3.56
N PRO A 77 1.51 11.07 -3.04
CA PRO A 77 1.35 12.51 -3.19
C PRO A 77 2.22 13.38 -2.28
N ASP A 78 2.95 12.79 -1.32
CA ASP A 78 3.70 13.54 -0.29
C ASP A 78 5.18 13.70 -0.62
N HIS A 79 5.48 14.08 -1.87
CA HIS A 79 6.85 14.26 -2.35
C HIS A 79 7.55 15.43 -1.60
N PRO A 80 8.83 15.29 -1.18
CA PRO A 80 9.77 14.21 -1.49
C PRO A 80 9.82 13.03 -0.49
N GLY A 81 8.78 12.79 0.29
CA GLY A 81 8.74 11.72 1.29
C GLY A 81 8.75 10.31 0.69
N ALA A 82 9.25 9.35 1.46
CA ALA A 82 9.17 7.93 1.13
C ALA A 82 7.76 7.37 1.39
N ALA A 83 7.42 6.22 0.80
CA ALA A 83 6.10 5.61 0.99
C ALA A 83 5.81 5.25 2.47
N CYS A 84 6.85 4.93 3.26
CA CYS A 84 6.70 4.68 4.70
C CYS A 84 6.38 5.94 5.53
N GLU A 85 6.63 7.13 5.00
CA GLU A 85 6.31 8.41 5.66
C GLU A 85 4.97 8.99 5.17
N LEU A 86 4.36 8.37 4.15
CA LEU A 86 3.07 8.79 3.63
C LEU A 86 1.96 8.41 4.62
N TYR A 87 1.38 9.40 5.28
CA TYR A 87 0.28 9.17 6.21
C TYR A 87 -1.09 9.13 5.54
N MET A 88 -1.99 8.30 6.07
CA MET A 88 -3.32 8.11 5.51
C MET A 88 -4.20 9.36 5.51
N ARG A 89 -3.94 10.33 6.40
CA ARG A 89 -4.59 11.67 6.38
C ARG A 89 -4.35 12.48 5.10
N LYS A 90 -3.40 12.08 4.24
CA LYS A 90 -3.17 12.70 2.93
C LYS A 90 -4.23 12.29 1.88
N PHE A 91 -5.04 11.29 2.18
CA PHE A 91 -6.11 10.81 1.32
C PHE A 91 -7.48 11.22 1.88
N PRO A 92 -8.47 11.52 1.02
CA PRO A 92 -9.85 11.67 1.46
C PRO A 92 -10.41 10.37 2.07
N ASP A 93 -11.29 10.50 3.07
CA ASP A 93 -12.05 9.35 3.57
C ASP A 93 -12.94 8.78 2.45
N GLY A 94 -12.98 7.45 2.32
CA GLY A 94 -13.66 6.76 1.23
C GLY A 94 -12.90 6.73 -0.10
N ALA A 95 -11.67 7.26 -0.15
CA ALA A 95 -10.90 7.29 -1.40
C ALA A 95 -10.60 5.89 -1.94
N THR A 96 -10.51 5.81 -3.27
CA THR A 96 -9.89 4.66 -3.95
C THR A 96 -8.41 4.95 -4.16
N ILE A 97 -7.55 4.04 -3.68
CA ILE A 97 -6.10 4.16 -3.80
C ILE A 97 -5.58 2.99 -4.63
N THR A 98 -4.87 3.30 -5.70
CA THR A 98 -4.23 2.29 -6.57
C THR A 98 -2.77 2.12 -6.16
N VAL A 99 -2.34 0.87 -5.99
CA VAL A 99 -0.99 0.50 -5.55
C VAL A 99 -0.40 -0.47 -6.55
N GLU A 100 0.76 -0.10 -7.09
CA GLU A 100 1.46 -0.86 -8.12
C GLU A 100 2.94 -1.02 -7.74
N PRO A 101 3.63 -2.04 -8.28
CA PRO A 101 5.08 -2.14 -8.16
C PRO A 101 5.72 -0.86 -8.69
N PHE A 102 6.83 -0.47 -8.07
CA PHE A 102 7.59 0.68 -8.55
C PHE A 102 7.99 0.49 -10.01
N ARG A 103 7.71 1.51 -10.83
CA ARG A 103 8.07 1.53 -12.26
C ARG A 103 9.23 2.49 -12.46
N VAL A 104 10.34 1.97 -12.99
CA VAL A 104 11.49 2.75 -13.47
C VAL A 104 11.32 3.12 -14.94
#